data_AF-A0ABD2RFN4-F1
#
_entry.id   AF-A0ABD2RFN4-F1
#
_cell.length_a   1.000
_cell.length_b   1.000
_cell.length_c   1.000
_cell.angle_alpha   90.00
_cell.angle_beta   90.00
_cell.angle_gamma   90.00
#
_symmetry.space_group_name_H-M   'P 1'
#
loop_
_entity.id
_entity.type
_entity.pdbx_description
1 polymer ?
#
loop_
_entity_poly.entity_id
_entity_poly.type
_entity_poly.pdbx_seq_one_letter_code
_entity_poly.pdbx_strand_id
1 'polypeptide(L)'
;MRILGVKYGLWISMILGFMVLGKVYGIGANWGTQATHPLPPNIVVKLFKDNGIQKVKLFDADSEILNALSGSGIEVMVGIPNEMLWILANSLGAAEKWVEKNVSSHVSSNSVDVKYVAVGNEPFLSQLNGTFLSTTFPALQNIQAALIKAGLGNRVKVTIPLNADVYQSSSEKPSTGDFRQDIRDLMVKIVKFLND
;
A
#
# COMPACT_ATOMS: atom_id res chain seq x y z
N MET A 1 -46.18 13.19 38.20
CA MET A 1 -45.92 13.10 36.75
C MET A 1 -44.47 13.51 36.44
N ARG A 2 -43.47 12.69 36.80
CA ARG A 2 -42.03 13.04 36.63
C ARG A 2 -41.07 11.84 36.44
N ILE A 3 -41.58 10.64 36.20
CA ILE A 3 -40.77 9.39 36.20
C ILE A 3 -40.61 8.78 34.79
N LEU A 4 -41.35 9.24 33.79
CA LEU A 4 -41.32 8.68 32.42
C LEU A 4 -40.21 9.27 31.53
N GLY A 5 -39.77 10.52 31.73
CA GLY A 5 -38.77 11.17 30.87
C GLY A 5 -37.33 10.66 31.04
N VAL A 6 -37.00 10.12 32.21
CA VAL A 6 -35.63 9.64 32.51
C VAL A 6 -35.33 8.30 31.82
N LYS A 7 -36.34 7.44 31.66
CA LYS A 7 -36.17 6.12 31.05
C LYS A 7 -35.84 6.21 29.56
N TYR A 8 -36.47 7.10 28.80
CA TYR A 8 -36.17 7.26 27.37
C TYR A 8 -34.84 7.99 27.11
N GLY A 9 -34.42 8.89 28.01
CA GLY A 9 -33.14 9.59 27.90
C GLY A 9 -31.92 8.66 28.00
N LEU A 10 -32.00 7.64 28.87
CA LEU A 10 -30.95 6.61 28.99
C LEU A 10 -30.81 5.74 27.73
N TRP A 11 -31.94 5.37 27.11
CA TRP A 11 -31.93 4.56 25.88
C TRP A 11 -31.44 5.36 24.67
N ILE A 12 -31.85 6.63 24.56
CA ILE A 12 -31.35 7.55 23.51
C ILE A 12 -29.85 7.83 23.70
N SER A 13 -29.39 8.01 24.95
CA SER A 13 -27.97 8.17 25.27
C SER A 13 -27.14 6.91 25.01
N MET A 14 -27.68 5.70 25.22
CA MET A 14 -27.01 4.45 24.86
C MET A 14 -26.91 4.28 23.32
N ILE A 15 -27.97 4.62 22.59
CA ILE A 15 -27.99 4.54 21.12
C ILE A 15 -27.03 5.56 20.50
N LEU A 16 -26.99 6.81 21.00
CA LEU A 16 -26.00 7.81 20.62
C LEU A 16 -24.57 7.40 21.02
N GLY A 17 -24.39 6.76 22.18
CA GLY A 17 -23.09 6.21 22.60
C GLY A 17 -22.58 5.09 21.68
N PHE A 18 -23.47 4.26 21.13
CA PHE A 18 -23.12 3.24 20.14
C PHE A 18 -22.83 3.82 18.74
N MET A 19 -23.42 4.96 18.37
CA MET A 19 -23.13 5.64 17.10
C MET A 19 -21.77 6.37 17.09
N VAL A 20 -21.17 6.64 18.25
CA VAL A 20 -19.97 7.50 18.36
C VAL A 20 -18.64 6.75 18.38
N LEU A 21 -18.60 5.41 18.42
CA LEU A 21 -17.33 4.69 18.59
C LEU A 21 -17.13 3.47 17.68
N GLY A 22 -17.69 3.50 16.47
CA GLY A 22 -17.22 2.64 15.40
C GLY A 22 -15.93 3.20 14.81
N LYS A 23 -14.75 2.91 15.39
CA LYS A 23 -13.50 3.10 14.64
C LYS A 23 -13.59 2.22 13.41
N VAL A 24 -13.66 2.81 12.22
CA VAL A 24 -13.60 2.05 10.97
C VAL A 24 -12.17 1.56 10.80
N TYR A 25 -11.95 0.28 11.10
CA TYR A 25 -10.69 -0.39 10.83
C TYR A 25 -10.70 -0.86 9.37
N GLY A 26 -9.80 -0.32 8.55
CA GLY A 26 -9.59 -0.81 7.19
C GLY A 26 -9.75 0.20 6.05
N ILE A 27 -10.10 1.47 6.33
CA ILE A 27 -10.07 2.51 5.29
C ILE A 27 -8.65 3.04 5.12
N GLY A 28 -8.21 3.17 3.87
CA GLY A 28 -6.99 3.86 3.48
C GLY A 28 -7.23 4.79 2.31
N ALA A 29 -6.25 5.65 2.04
CA ALA A 29 -6.26 6.58 0.92
C ALA A 29 -5.07 6.38 -0.01
N ASN A 30 -5.27 6.59 -1.32
CA ASN A 30 -4.17 6.78 -2.25
C ASN A 30 -3.77 8.26 -2.20
N TRP A 31 -2.52 8.57 -1.84
CA TRP A 31 -2.02 9.94 -1.85
C TRP A 31 -1.25 10.19 -3.15
N GLY A 32 -1.95 10.75 -4.13
CA GLY A 32 -1.35 11.22 -5.38
C GLY A 32 -0.77 12.62 -5.23
N THR A 33 0.40 12.85 -5.84
CA THR A 33 1.13 14.13 -5.80
C THR A 33 1.03 14.93 -7.11
N GLN A 34 0.41 14.35 -8.14
CA GLN A 34 0.20 15.01 -9.43
C GLN A 34 -0.95 16.03 -9.35
N ALA A 35 -0.67 17.20 -8.76
CA ALA A 35 -1.60 18.30 -8.61
C ALA A 35 -0.94 19.63 -8.98
N THR A 36 -1.69 20.55 -9.59
CA THR A 36 -1.18 21.90 -9.89
C THR A 36 -0.98 22.74 -8.63
N HIS A 37 -1.72 22.42 -7.56
CA HIS A 37 -1.66 23.11 -6.26
C HIS A 37 -1.63 22.06 -5.14
N PRO A 38 -0.49 21.41 -4.89
CA PRO A 38 -0.38 20.42 -3.83
C PRO A 38 -0.54 21.08 -2.46
N LEU A 39 -1.28 20.42 -1.56
CA LEU A 39 -1.32 20.82 -0.17
C LEU A 39 0.01 20.42 0.51
N PRO A 40 0.53 21.22 1.46
CA PRO A 40 1.70 20.85 2.23
C PRO A 40 1.51 19.48 2.92
N PRO A 41 2.52 18.59 2.93
CA PRO A 41 2.36 17.21 3.44
C PRO A 41 1.83 17.11 4.88
N ASN A 42 2.25 18.00 5.77
CA ASN A 42 1.76 18.05 7.15
C ASN A 42 0.25 18.37 7.24
N ILE A 43 -0.28 19.17 6.32
CA ILE A 43 -1.72 19.48 6.23
C ILE A 43 -2.50 18.25 5.77
N VAL A 44 -1.97 17.50 4.79
CA VAL A 44 -2.59 16.25 4.32
C VAL A 44 -2.59 15.19 5.42
N VAL A 45 -1.48 15.03 6.16
CA VAL A 45 -1.41 14.12 7.31
C VAL A 45 -2.42 14.51 8.40
N LYS A 46 -2.55 15.81 8.69
CA LYS A 46 -3.58 16.30 9.61
C LYS A 46 -4.99 15.98 9.11
N LEU A 47 -5.26 16.18 7.81
CA LEU A 47 -6.54 15.84 7.19
C LEU A 47 -6.86 14.34 7.34
N PHE A 48 -5.88 13.46 7.12
CA PHE A 48 -6.07 12.02 7.32
C PHE A 48 -6.44 11.70 8.78
N LYS A 49 -5.70 12.26 9.74
CA LYS A 49 -5.97 12.04 11.17
C LYS A 49 -7.35 12.56 11.59
N ASP A 50 -7.70 13.78 11.15
CA ASP A 50 -8.99 14.40 11.46
C ASP A 50 -10.17 13.60 10.90
N ASN A 51 -9.96 12.86 9.80
CA ASN A 51 -10.97 12.01 9.15
C ASN A 51 -10.85 10.51 9.52
N GLY A 52 -9.98 10.16 10.47
CA GLY A 52 -9.80 8.77 10.92
C GLY A 52 -9.19 7.82 9.88
N ILE A 53 -8.51 8.34 8.85
CA ILE A 53 -7.75 7.54 7.87
C ILE A 53 -6.46 7.05 8.53
N GLN A 54 -6.27 5.74 8.53
CA GLN A 54 -5.17 5.06 9.24
C GLN A 54 -4.14 4.43 8.29
N LYS A 55 -4.41 4.41 6.99
CA LYS A 55 -3.57 3.76 5.98
C LYS A 55 -3.43 4.64 4.76
N VAL A 56 -2.23 4.69 4.18
CA VAL A 56 -1.97 5.43 2.95
C VAL A 56 -1.10 4.63 1.99
N LYS A 57 -1.43 4.70 0.70
CA LYS A 57 -0.56 4.25 -0.40
C LYS A 57 0.03 5.47 -1.08
N LEU A 58 1.36 5.50 -1.16
CA LEU A 58 2.15 6.43 -1.97
C LEU A 58 2.50 5.74 -3.30
N PHE A 59 2.67 6.51 -4.36
CA PHE A 59 3.04 5.98 -5.69
C PHE A 59 4.55 6.01 -5.94
N ASP A 60 5.28 6.74 -5.10
CA ASP A 60 6.74 6.83 -5.06
C ASP A 60 7.22 6.89 -3.59
N ALA A 61 8.51 7.18 -3.40
CA ALA A 61 9.14 7.35 -2.10
C ALA A 61 9.58 8.80 -1.87
N ASP A 62 8.65 9.75 -1.99
CA ASP A 62 8.90 11.14 -1.66
C ASP A 62 9.29 11.30 -0.17
N SER A 63 10.48 11.85 0.07
CA SER A 63 11.04 11.96 1.42
C SER A 63 10.36 13.04 2.26
N GLU A 64 9.81 14.10 1.66
CA GLU A 64 9.06 15.13 2.37
C GLU A 64 7.75 14.56 2.91
N ILE A 65 7.04 13.79 2.08
CA ILE A 65 5.82 13.08 2.47
C ILE A 65 6.10 12.05 3.56
N LEU A 66 7.12 11.21 3.37
CA LEU A 66 7.50 10.21 4.37
C LEU A 66 7.89 10.86 5.70
N ASN A 67 8.60 11.99 5.66
CA ASN A 67 8.93 12.74 6.87
C ASN A 67 7.70 13.35 7.54
N ALA A 68 6.70 13.83 6.78
CA ALA A 68 5.45 14.32 7.36
C ALA A 68 4.62 13.20 8.01
N LEU A 69 4.76 11.96 7.55
CA LEU A 69 4.11 10.78 8.13
C LEU A 69 4.82 10.27 9.41
N SER A 70 6.01 10.80 9.73
CA SER A 70 6.76 10.49 10.95
C SER A 70 5.91 10.65 12.21
N GLY A 71 5.85 9.59 13.03
CA GLY A 71 5.10 9.61 14.30
C GLY A 71 3.58 9.81 14.16
N SER A 72 3.04 9.77 12.94
CA SER A 72 1.60 9.97 12.70
C SER A 72 0.75 8.79 13.16
N GLY A 73 1.33 7.59 13.18
CA GLY A 73 0.63 6.31 13.39
C GLY A 73 -0.14 5.82 12.16
N ILE A 74 -0.01 6.48 11.01
CA ILE A 74 -0.61 6.05 9.73
C ILE A 74 0.29 4.99 9.10
N GLU A 75 -0.28 3.84 8.76
CA GLU A 75 0.42 2.77 8.06
C GLU A 75 0.66 3.14 6.60
N VAL A 76 1.87 2.91 6.11
CA VAL A 76 2.30 3.35 4.77
C VAL A 76 2.62 2.16 3.86
N MET A 77 2.05 2.19 2.66
CA MET A 77 2.54 1.44 1.50
C MET A 77 3.35 2.38 0.61
N VAL A 78 4.64 2.11 0.43
CA VAL A 78 5.53 2.93 -0.41
C VAL A 78 5.60 2.34 -1.81
N GLY A 79 5.39 3.18 -2.82
CA GLY A 79 5.42 2.76 -4.22
C GLY A 79 6.83 2.80 -4.82
N ILE A 80 7.13 1.82 -5.66
CA ILE A 80 8.23 1.85 -6.62
C ILE A 80 7.63 2.11 -8.00
N PRO A 81 7.95 3.24 -8.64
CA PRO A 81 7.51 3.53 -9.99
C PRO A 81 7.99 2.50 -11.02
N ASN A 82 7.21 2.28 -12.09
CA ASN A 82 7.50 1.25 -13.09
C ASN A 82 8.85 1.45 -13.81
N GLU A 83 9.27 2.69 -14.00
CA GLU A 83 10.55 3.08 -14.60
C GLU A 83 11.78 2.58 -13.80
N MET A 84 11.61 2.30 -12.50
CA MET A 84 12.67 1.76 -11.66
C MET A 84 12.80 0.24 -11.75
N LEU A 85 11.80 -0.46 -12.31
CA LEU A 85 11.79 -1.93 -12.31
C LEU A 85 12.99 -2.52 -13.01
N TRP A 86 13.47 -1.91 -14.10
CA TRP A 86 14.62 -2.41 -14.83
C TRP A 86 15.90 -2.40 -13.99
N ILE A 87 16.22 -1.27 -13.33
CA ILE A 87 17.45 -1.17 -12.53
C ILE A 87 17.38 -2.07 -11.29
N LEU A 88 16.21 -2.16 -10.65
CA LEU A 88 16.00 -2.96 -9.45
C LEU A 88 15.98 -4.46 -9.76
N ALA A 89 15.52 -4.87 -10.95
CA ALA A 89 15.59 -6.24 -11.42
C ALA A 89 17.04 -6.71 -11.67
N ASN A 90 17.87 -5.83 -12.23
CA ASN A 90 19.20 -6.18 -12.71
C ASN A 90 20.32 -5.90 -11.70
N SER A 91 20.02 -5.33 -10.53
CA SER A 91 21.02 -5.04 -9.50
C SER A 91 20.46 -5.14 -8.09
N LEU A 92 20.85 -6.20 -7.37
CA LEU A 92 20.56 -6.33 -5.95
C LEU A 92 21.14 -5.15 -5.15
N GLY A 93 22.34 -4.67 -5.49
CA GLY A 93 22.93 -3.49 -4.83
C GLY A 93 22.12 -2.22 -5.05
N ALA A 94 21.45 -2.04 -6.20
CA ALA A 94 20.53 -0.94 -6.41
C ALA A 94 19.27 -1.07 -5.55
N ALA A 95 18.73 -2.29 -5.42
CA ALA A 95 17.60 -2.58 -4.54
C ALA A 95 17.94 -2.33 -3.05
N GLU A 96 19.13 -2.74 -2.61
CA GLU A 96 19.62 -2.47 -1.26
C GLU A 96 19.71 -0.96 -0.97
N LYS A 97 20.31 -0.18 -1.89
CA LYS A 97 20.39 1.28 -1.76
C LYS A 97 19.01 1.93 -1.77
N TRP A 98 18.08 1.43 -2.59
CA TRP A 98 16.72 1.93 -2.63
C TRP A 98 16.01 1.68 -1.29
N VAL A 99 16.08 0.46 -0.77
CA VAL A 99 15.49 0.10 0.54
C VAL A 99 16.12 0.90 1.66
N GLU A 100 17.45 1.06 1.66
CA GLU A 100 18.16 1.85 2.66
C GLU A 100 17.66 3.28 2.68
N LYS A 101 17.66 3.93 1.52
CA LYS A 101 17.31 5.34 1.38
C LYS A 101 15.84 5.62 1.66
N ASN A 102 14.95 4.77 1.16
CA ASN A 102 13.52 5.09 1.05
C ASN A 102 12.64 4.35 2.08
N VAL A 103 13.17 3.31 2.72
CA VAL A 103 12.41 2.51 3.69
C VAL A 103 13.12 2.47 5.03
N SER A 104 14.31 1.86 5.12
CA SER A 104 14.94 1.60 6.41
C SER A 104 15.35 2.87 7.14
N SER A 105 15.81 3.90 6.43
CA SER A 105 16.09 5.23 6.99
C SER A 105 14.85 5.81 7.69
N HIS A 106 13.71 5.91 7.01
CA HIS A 106 12.46 6.50 7.54
C HIS A 106 11.86 5.67 8.67
N VAL A 107 11.98 4.35 8.56
CA VAL A 107 11.56 3.40 9.58
C VAL A 107 12.36 3.56 10.87
N SER A 108 13.70 3.67 10.77
CA SER A 108 14.59 3.66 11.94
C SER A 108 14.77 5.03 12.56
N SER A 109 14.90 6.08 11.75
CA SER A 109 15.18 7.45 12.22
C SER A 109 13.92 8.24 12.58
N ASN A 110 12.82 8.03 11.84
CA ASN A 110 11.67 8.91 11.83
C ASN A 110 10.35 8.18 12.16
N SER A 111 10.39 6.99 12.74
CA SER A 111 9.19 6.25 13.22
C SER A 111 8.03 6.20 12.19
N VAL A 112 8.33 6.15 10.90
CA VAL A 112 7.31 5.99 9.86
C VAL A 112 6.87 4.53 9.85
N ASP A 113 5.56 4.29 9.94
CA ASP A 113 5.01 2.94 10.01
C ASP A 113 4.80 2.31 8.62
N VAL A 114 5.91 2.05 7.92
CA VAL A 114 5.87 1.35 6.64
C VAL A 114 5.48 -0.12 6.86
N LYS A 115 4.42 -0.57 6.19
CA LYS A 115 3.95 -1.97 6.19
C LYS A 115 4.21 -2.69 4.88
N TYR A 116 4.19 -1.96 3.77
CA TYR A 116 4.31 -2.56 2.44
C TYR A 116 5.22 -1.75 1.52
N VAL A 117 5.90 -2.46 0.62
CA VAL A 117 6.52 -1.89 -0.58
C VAL A 117 5.78 -2.43 -1.80
N ALA A 118 5.16 -1.54 -2.58
CA ALA A 118 4.49 -1.84 -3.83
C ALA A 118 5.50 -1.77 -4.99
N VAL A 119 5.90 -2.92 -5.53
CA VAL A 119 6.89 -3.02 -6.61
C VAL A 119 6.19 -2.84 -7.95
N GLY A 120 6.27 -1.63 -8.50
CA GLY A 120 5.52 -1.22 -9.68
C GLY A 120 4.09 -0.77 -9.36
N ASN A 121 3.39 -0.29 -10.38
CA ASN A 121 1.97 0.01 -10.35
C ASN A 121 1.34 -0.49 -11.65
N GLU A 122 0.54 -1.55 -11.53
CA GLU A 122 -0.15 -2.21 -12.65
C GLU A 122 0.78 -2.60 -13.82
N PRO A 123 1.95 -3.23 -13.56
CA PRO A 123 2.99 -3.44 -14.59
C PRO A 123 2.57 -4.37 -15.73
N PHE A 124 1.47 -5.11 -15.57
CA PHE A 124 1.00 -6.13 -16.52
C PHE A 124 -0.26 -5.72 -17.29
N LEU A 125 -0.59 -4.43 -17.32
CA LEU A 125 -1.60 -3.90 -18.22
C LEU A 125 -1.28 -4.30 -19.67
N SER A 126 -2.27 -4.82 -20.41
CA SER A 126 -2.10 -5.21 -21.81
C SER A 126 -1.62 -4.05 -22.68
N GLN A 127 -2.04 -2.83 -22.37
CA GLN A 127 -1.64 -1.61 -23.06
C GLN A 127 -0.14 -1.30 -22.91
N LEU A 128 0.53 -1.85 -21.90
CA LEU A 128 1.98 -1.73 -21.72
C LEU A 128 2.78 -2.71 -22.59
N ASN A 129 2.11 -3.53 -23.42
CA ASN A 129 2.72 -4.44 -24.39
C ASN A 129 3.85 -5.30 -23.81
N GLY A 130 3.67 -5.76 -22.57
CA GLY A 130 4.63 -6.63 -21.88
C GLY A 130 5.94 -5.97 -21.43
N THR A 131 6.04 -4.63 -21.46
CA THR A 131 7.27 -3.86 -21.13
C THR A 131 7.93 -4.29 -19.81
N PHE A 132 7.14 -4.67 -18.81
CA PHE A 132 7.63 -4.99 -17.47
C PHE A 132 7.57 -6.48 -17.09
N LEU A 133 7.23 -7.38 -18.04
CA LEU A 133 7.08 -8.82 -17.75
C LEU A 133 8.38 -9.47 -17.27
N SER A 134 9.53 -9.07 -17.82
CA SER A 134 10.84 -9.63 -17.48
C SER A 134 11.48 -8.97 -16.26
N THR A 135 11.01 -7.80 -15.83
CA THR A 135 11.65 -7.00 -14.78
C THR A 135 10.90 -7.03 -13.46
N THR A 136 9.57 -7.12 -13.48
CA THR A 136 8.75 -7.00 -12.26
C THR A 136 9.08 -8.06 -11.22
N PHE A 137 9.13 -9.34 -11.60
CA PHE A 137 9.36 -10.42 -10.64
C PHE A 137 10.79 -10.42 -10.07
N PRO A 138 11.86 -10.27 -10.87
CA PRO A 138 13.20 -10.10 -10.29
C PRO A 138 13.34 -8.87 -9.39
N ALA A 139 12.71 -7.74 -9.74
CA ALA A 139 12.70 -6.56 -8.88
C ALA A 139 12.00 -6.84 -7.53
N LEU A 140 10.87 -7.56 -7.56
CA LEU A 140 10.16 -8.00 -6.35
C LEU A 140 11.06 -8.82 -5.43
N GLN A 141 11.79 -9.80 -6.01
CA GLN A 141 12.71 -10.65 -5.27
C GLN A 141 13.88 -9.86 -4.67
N ASN A 142 14.48 -8.96 -5.44
CA ASN A 142 15.60 -8.14 -4.98
C ASN A 142 15.19 -7.18 -3.86
N ILE A 143 14.01 -6.56 -3.94
CA ILE A 143 13.49 -5.69 -2.88
C ILE A 143 13.19 -6.48 -1.61
N GLN A 144 12.60 -7.69 -1.71
CA GLN A 144 12.39 -8.55 -0.56
C GLN A 144 13.72 -8.94 0.11
N ALA A 145 14.72 -9.33 -0.68
CA ALA A 145 16.06 -9.65 -0.17
C ALA A 145 16.71 -8.44 0.52
N ALA A 146 16.59 -7.25 -0.07
CA ALA A 146 17.09 -6.01 0.52
C ALA A 146 16.38 -5.65 1.85
N LEU A 147 15.06 -5.84 1.93
CA LEU A 147 14.31 -5.66 3.18
C LEU A 147 14.74 -6.64 4.28
N ILE A 148 14.99 -7.90 3.91
CA ILE A 148 15.53 -8.92 4.83
C ILE A 148 16.90 -8.48 5.35
N LYS A 149 17.81 -8.08 4.44
CA LYS A 149 19.15 -7.60 4.79
C LYS A 149 19.12 -6.38 5.73
N ALA A 150 18.15 -5.49 5.52
CA ALA A 150 17.91 -4.32 6.38
C ALA A 150 17.25 -4.67 7.73
N GLY A 151 16.97 -5.95 8.02
CA GLY A 151 16.31 -6.39 9.26
C GLY A 151 14.80 -6.14 9.29
N LEU A 152 14.18 -5.87 8.13
CA LEU A 152 12.77 -5.50 8.01
C LEU A 152 11.86 -6.61 7.46
N GLY A 153 12.39 -7.78 7.10
CA GLY A 153 11.64 -8.84 6.40
C GLY A 153 10.38 -9.38 7.12
N ASN A 154 10.31 -9.22 8.45
CA ASN A 154 9.13 -9.59 9.24
C ASN A 154 8.13 -8.44 9.44
N ARG A 155 8.50 -7.22 9.08
CA ARG A 155 7.75 -6.00 9.37
C ARG A 155 7.23 -5.29 8.13
N VAL A 156 7.99 -5.33 7.04
CA VAL A 156 7.65 -4.74 5.75
C VAL A 156 7.55 -5.87 4.73
N LYS A 157 6.39 -5.98 4.08
CA LYS A 157 6.14 -6.99 3.05
C LYS A 157 6.18 -6.36 1.66
N VAL A 158 6.66 -7.10 0.66
CA VAL A 158 6.56 -6.67 -0.74
C VAL A 158 5.24 -7.14 -1.35
N THR A 159 4.74 -6.40 -2.34
CA THR A 159 3.61 -6.82 -3.17
C THR A 159 3.68 -6.11 -4.53
N ILE A 160 2.80 -6.48 -5.45
CA ILE A 160 2.64 -5.81 -6.75
C ILE A 160 1.16 -5.39 -6.85
N PRO A 161 0.86 -4.08 -6.93
CA PRO A 161 -0.48 -3.62 -7.27
C PRO A 161 -0.81 -4.01 -8.71
N LEU A 162 -1.89 -4.77 -8.90
CA LEU A 162 -2.34 -5.25 -10.21
C LEU A 162 -3.73 -4.71 -10.52
N ASN A 163 -3.92 -4.31 -11.76
CA ASN A 163 -5.24 -3.97 -12.29
C ASN A 163 -6.06 -5.26 -12.52
N ALA A 164 -7.39 -5.15 -12.53
CA ALA A 164 -8.27 -6.26 -12.91
C ALA A 164 -8.01 -6.77 -14.34
N ASP A 165 -7.35 -5.99 -15.19
CA ASP A 165 -6.92 -6.41 -16.52
C ASP A 165 -6.15 -7.75 -16.53
N VAL A 166 -5.41 -8.09 -15.45
CA VAL A 166 -4.69 -9.38 -15.35
C VAL A 166 -5.61 -10.60 -15.24
N TYR A 167 -6.91 -10.39 -15.05
CA TYR A 167 -7.93 -11.42 -14.88
C TYR A 167 -8.60 -11.77 -16.21
N GLN A 168 -8.91 -13.05 -16.40
CA GLN A 168 -9.81 -13.53 -17.43
C GLN A 168 -10.78 -14.55 -16.84
N SER A 169 -11.90 -14.79 -17.52
CA SER A 169 -12.79 -15.87 -17.15
C SER A 169 -13.47 -16.48 -18.37
N SER A 170 -13.72 -17.78 -18.32
CA SER A 170 -14.49 -18.51 -19.34
C SER A 170 -16.00 -18.33 -19.18
N SER A 171 -16.46 -17.66 -18.12
CA SER A 171 -17.87 -17.33 -17.88
C SER A 171 -17.99 -15.97 -17.16
N GLU A 172 -19.22 -15.52 -16.89
CA GLU A 172 -19.48 -14.31 -16.09
C GLU A 172 -19.38 -14.55 -14.57
N LYS A 173 -18.97 -15.74 -14.13
CA LYS A 173 -18.90 -16.11 -12.70
C LYS A 173 -17.48 -15.95 -12.14
N PRO A 174 -17.30 -15.37 -10.94
CA PRO A 174 -15.99 -15.27 -10.29
C PRO A 174 -15.27 -16.61 -10.09
N SER A 175 -16.02 -17.72 -9.90
CA SER A 175 -15.46 -19.06 -9.67
C SER A 175 -14.67 -19.62 -10.86
N THR A 176 -14.88 -19.11 -12.07
CA THR A 176 -14.12 -19.49 -13.27
C THR A 176 -13.01 -18.48 -13.58
N GLY A 177 -12.66 -17.63 -12.62
CA GLY A 177 -11.58 -16.66 -12.75
C GLY A 177 -10.21 -17.31 -12.83
N ASP A 178 -9.39 -16.86 -13.77
CA ASP A 178 -7.97 -17.20 -13.87
C ASP A 178 -7.18 -15.96 -14.28
N PHE A 179 -5.84 -16.01 -14.18
CA PHE A 179 -5.00 -14.99 -14.80
C PHE A 179 -5.08 -15.09 -16.32
N ARG A 180 -4.92 -13.97 -17.02
CA ARG A 180 -4.81 -13.98 -18.47
C ARG A 180 -3.72 -14.95 -18.94
N GLN A 181 -4.01 -15.64 -20.04
CA GLN A 181 -3.19 -16.75 -20.52
C GLN A 181 -1.73 -16.33 -20.81
N ASP A 182 -1.53 -15.11 -21.32
CA ASP A 182 -0.21 -14.57 -21.70
C ASP A 182 0.73 -14.32 -20.50
N ILE A 183 0.18 -14.17 -19.30
CA ILE A 183 0.95 -13.86 -18.07
C ILE A 183 0.74 -14.88 -16.95
N ARG A 184 -0.10 -15.90 -17.15
CA ARG A 184 -0.53 -16.85 -16.11
C ARG A 184 0.64 -17.51 -15.37
N ASP A 185 1.63 -18.02 -16.10
CA ASP A 185 2.77 -18.71 -15.48
C ASP A 185 3.65 -17.78 -14.66
N LEU A 186 3.81 -16.53 -15.11
CA LEU A 186 4.52 -15.50 -14.35
C LEU A 186 3.75 -15.16 -13.07
N MET A 187 2.43 -14.97 -13.18
CA MET A 187 1.56 -14.68 -12.03
C MET A 187 1.57 -15.81 -11.00
N VAL A 188 1.53 -17.07 -11.42
CA VAL A 188 1.63 -18.22 -10.51
C VAL A 188 2.97 -18.21 -9.76
N LYS A 189 4.09 -17.89 -10.42
CA LYS A 189 5.40 -17.77 -9.77
C LYS A 189 5.42 -16.63 -8.74
N ILE A 190 4.85 -15.48 -9.08
CA ILE A 190 4.74 -14.31 -8.19
C ILE A 190 3.88 -14.66 -6.95
N VAL A 191 2.70 -15.26 -7.15
CA VAL A 191 1.80 -15.63 -6.05
C VAL A 191 2.46 -16.64 -5.13
N LYS A 192 3.17 -17.64 -5.69
CA LYS A 192 3.94 -18.59 -4.89
C LYS A 192 4.99 -17.88 -4.05
N PHE A 193 5.78 -17.00 -4.65
CA PHE A 193 6.78 -16.22 -3.93
C PHE A 193 6.19 -15.34 -2.81
N LEU A 194 5.01 -14.76 -3.01
CA LEU A 194 4.34 -13.92 -2.00
C LEU A 194 3.70 -14.73 -0.87
N ASN A 195 3.44 -16.02 -1.09
CA ASN A 195 2.89 -16.94 -0.10
C ASN A 195 3.97 -17.54 0.82
N ASP A 196 5.16 -17.77 0.27
CA ASP A 196 6.31 -18.38 0.97
C ASP A 196 7.02 -17.38 1.91
#